data_AF-A0A7V8WD28-F1
#
_entry.id   AF-A0A7V8WD28-F1
#
_cell.length_a   1.000
_cell.length_b   1.000
_cell.length_c   1.000
_cell.angle_alpha   90.00
_cell.angle_beta   90.00
_cell.angle_gamma   90.00
#
_symmetry.space_group_name_H-M   'P 1'
#
loop_
_entity.id
_entity.type
_entity.pdbx_description
1 polymer ?
#
loop_
_entity_poly.entity_id
_entity_poly.type
_entity_poly.pdbx_seq_one_letter_code
_entity_poly.pdbx_strand_id
1 'polypeptide(L)'
;TNNANFATPSDGSQPRMQMYIWTTATPNRDGDLDSDIVYHEYGHGLTWRMIGGMSGKLAGAIGEGMSDTVAIYINGDDAVAEYSNNRAAGIRRFTYSNYPNTYSDVLGSSVHNDGEIYAATMWRLRQLWLDSGRTQDQLWSYVINGMNFTPSTPAYEDMRDGILAAMPTQAEDCIVWQAFAQFGSGEGADGQVSPTFQITESFAVPSSCTTPPPNTAPTVTITAPAAGSSFQQNTPVTFTGTAKDAEQGDLTANLVWTSNTQGSIGTGGSFTTSGLAVGTHIITAAVTDAGGLQGTATRTITITRTPPPVTITLSASGYKVKGTRHAGLNWTGATTSVDVYRDNVKISASPIPGSSYTDVIGGKGPGTFNYKVCHAGTASCSNISTVVF
;
A
#
# COMPACT_ATOMS: atom_id res chain seq x y z
N THR A 1 4.57 59.82 -13.43
CA THR A 1 3.79 59.52 -12.22
C THR A 1 3.15 58.15 -12.37
N ASN A 2 2.72 57.51 -11.28
CA ASN A 2 2.07 56.19 -11.26
C ASN A 2 2.87 55.08 -11.97
N ASN A 3 4.20 55.13 -11.89
CA ASN A 3 5.08 54.18 -12.55
C ASN A 3 6.50 54.25 -11.95
N ALA A 4 7.36 53.36 -12.40
CA ALA A 4 8.82 53.45 -12.31
C ALA A 4 9.43 52.80 -13.57
N ASN A 5 10.76 52.78 -13.69
CA ASN A 5 11.44 51.96 -14.70
C ASN A 5 12.93 51.80 -14.38
N PHE A 6 13.51 50.74 -14.94
CA PHE A 6 14.93 50.45 -14.89
C PHE A 6 15.53 50.18 -16.27
N ALA A 7 16.58 50.91 -16.63
CA ALA A 7 17.37 50.64 -17.83
C ALA A 7 18.54 49.70 -17.51
N THR A 8 18.63 48.58 -18.25
CA THR A 8 19.60 47.49 -18.09
C THR A 8 20.61 47.41 -19.24
N PRO A 9 21.47 48.42 -19.47
CA PRO A 9 22.50 48.31 -20.50
C PRO A 9 23.53 47.24 -20.12
N SER A 10 24.31 46.78 -21.09
CA SER A 10 25.40 45.82 -20.86
C SER A 10 26.41 46.31 -19.83
N ASP A 11 27.16 45.39 -19.24
CA ASP A 11 28.23 45.71 -18.31
C ASP A 11 29.25 46.68 -18.90
N GLY A 12 29.74 47.59 -18.05
CA GLY A 12 30.52 48.76 -18.46
C GLY A 12 29.69 50.00 -18.77
N SER A 13 28.35 49.91 -18.78
CA SER A 13 27.44 51.05 -18.88
C SER A 13 26.63 51.26 -17.60
N GLN A 14 26.27 52.51 -17.30
CA GLN A 14 25.52 52.86 -16.09
C GLN A 14 24.05 52.45 -16.22
N PRO A 15 23.51 51.58 -15.33
CA PRO A 15 22.09 51.37 -15.25
C PRO A 15 21.38 52.64 -14.73
N ARG A 16 20.08 52.77 -15.02
CA ARG A 16 19.29 53.91 -14.57
C ARG A 16 17.93 53.46 -14.04
N MET A 17 17.71 53.65 -12.74
CA MET A 17 16.38 53.53 -12.13
C MET A 17 15.72 54.91 -12.11
N GLN A 18 14.44 54.98 -12.44
CA GLN A 18 13.64 56.21 -12.37
C GLN A 18 12.36 55.94 -11.58
N MET A 19 12.27 56.54 -10.41
CA MET A 19 11.12 56.41 -9.51
C MET A 19 10.21 57.63 -9.64
N TYR A 20 8.89 57.43 -9.57
CA TYR A 20 7.92 58.51 -9.73
C TYR A 20 6.95 58.64 -8.56
N ILE A 21 6.38 59.84 -8.43
CA ILE A 21 5.23 60.12 -7.58
C ILE A 21 3.97 59.40 -8.08
N TRP A 22 3.18 58.85 -7.16
CA TRP A 22 1.89 58.20 -7.38
C TRP A 22 0.73 59.07 -6.91
N THR A 23 -0.27 59.23 -7.79
CA THR A 23 -1.43 60.11 -7.61
C THR A 23 -2.72 59.31 -7.36
N THR A 24 -2.60 58.10 -6.84
CA THR A 24 -3.68 57.14 -6.51
C THR A 24 -4.28 57.37 -5.11
N ALA A 25 -3.64 58.22 -4.31
CA ALA A 25 -4.01 58.58 -2.94
C ALA A 25 -3.94 60.09 -2.71
N THR A 26 -4.50 60.55 -1.58
CA THR A 26 -4.37 61.92 -1.10
C THR A 26 -3.85 61.93 0.34
N PRO A 27 -2.68 62.53 0.64
CA PRO A 27 -1.74 63.13 -0.33
C PRO A 27 -1.17 62.10 -1.32
N ASN A 28 -0.58 62.58 -2.41
CA ASN A 28 0.18 61.74 -3.35
C ASN A 28 1.24 60.92 -2.57
N ARG A 29 1.50 59.69 -3.02
CA ARG A 29 2.50 58.80 -2.43
C ARG A 29 3.78 58.85 -3.24
N ASP A 30 4.91 58.84 -2.56
CA ASP A 30 6.22 58.78 -3.19
C ASP A 30 6.61 57.31 -3.42
N GLY A 31 6.87 56.93 -4.66
CA GLY A 31 7.26 55.56 -5.01
C GLY A 31 8.60 55.16 -4.41
N ASP A 32 9.45 56.12 -4.03
CA ASP A 32 10.71 55.87 -3.31
C ASP A 32 10.51 55.26 -1.92
N LEU A 33 9.30 55.39 -1.35
CA LEU A 33 8.94 54.84 -0.04
C LEU A 33 8.30 53.46 -0.13
N ASP A 34 8.17 52.92 -1.34
CA ASP A 34 7.56 51.62 -1.61
C ASP A 34 8.66 50.63 -2.02
N SER A 35 9.07 49.79 -1.06
CA SER A 35 10.16 48.84 -1.29
C SER A 35 9.81 47.83 -2.38
N ASP A 36 8.53 47.52 -2.60
CA ASP A 36 8.13 46.62 -3.69
C ASP A 36 8.57 47.18 -5.04
N ILE A 37 8.31 48.47 -5.28
CA ILE A 37 8.66 49.12 -6.54
C ILE A 37 10.18 49.20 -6.68
N VAL A 38 10.90 49.63 -5.64
CA VAL A 38 12.37 49.75 -5.71
C VAL A 38 13.03 48.40 -6.01
N TYR A 39 12.60 47.34 -5.34
CA TYR A 39 13.16 45.99 -5.54
C TYR A 39 12.71 45.36 -6.86
N HIS A 40 11.48 45.64 -7.30
CA HIS A 40 11.01 45.26 -8.63
C HIS A 40 11.93 45.86 -9.71
N GLU A 41 12.12 47.18 -9.70
CA GLU A 41 12.96 47.84 -10.69
C GLU A 41 14.42 47.33 -10.65
N TYR A 42 14.94 47.06 -9.44
CA TYR A 42 16.26 46.44 -9.31
C TYR A 42 16.31 45.02 -9.88
N GLY A 43 15.22 44.26 -9.77
CA GLY A 43 15.07 42.91 -10.27
C GLY A 43 15.21 42.80 -11.79
N HIS A 44 14.82 43.83 -12.55
CA HIS A 44 15.16 43.92 -13.97
C HIS A 44 16.68 43.91 -14.15
N GLY A 45 17.39 44.76 -13.41
CA GLY A 45 18.85 44.85 -13.41
C GLY A 45 19.55 43.53 -13.12
N LEU A 46 19.09 42.82 -12.09
CA LEU A 46 19.61 41.53 -11.68
C LEU A 46 19.40 40.47 -12.75
N THR A 47 18.15 40.24 -13.14
CA THR A 47 17.76 39.13 -14.04
C THR A 47 18.41 39.28 -15.41
N TRP A 48 18.33 40.48 -16.00
CA TRP A 48 18.79 40.71 -17.37
C TRP A 48 20.32 40.60 -17.50
N ARG A 49 21.05 40.95 -16.44
CA ARG A 49 22.51 40.81 -16.40
C ARG A 49 22.93 39.37 -16.16
N MET A 50 22.32 38.69 -15.19
CA MET A 50 22.66 37.32 -14.84
C MET A 50 22.46 36.34 -16.01
N ILE A 51 21.36 36.48 -16.75
CA ILE A 51 21.07 35.65 -17.93
C ILE A 51 21.91 36.05 -19.15
N GLY A 52 22.51 37.25 -19.15
CA GLY A 52 23.36 37.73 -20.25
C GLY A 52 22.58 38.34 -21.42
N GLY A 53 21.41 38.92 -21.14
CA GLY A 53 20.50 39.55 -22.11
C GLY A 53 19.17 38.81 -22.22
N MET A 54 18.08 39.56 -22.38
CA MET A 54 16.73 39.01 -22.49
C MET A 54 16.00 39.67 -23.65
N SER A 55 15.37 38.86 -24.51
CA SER A 55 14.58 39.38 -25.63
C SER A 55 13.40 38.47 -25.97
N GLY A 56 12.30 39.07 -26.44
CA GLY A 56 11.07 38.36 -26.76
C GLY A 56 10.02 38.41 -25.64
N LYS A 57 8.85 37.86 -25.94
CA LYS A 57 7.65 38.01 -25.10
C LYS A 57 7.74 37.21 -23.79
N LEU A 58 8.15 35.93 -23.85
CA LEU A 58 8.34 35.09 -22.66
C LEU A 58 9.49 35.60 -21.80
N ALA A 59 10.63 35.93 -22.41
CA ALA A 59 11.75 36.54 -21.70
C ALA A 59 11.32 37.85 -21.01
N GLY A 60 10.59 38.74 -21.69
CA GLY A 60 10.06 39.95 -21.06
C GLY A 60 9.13 39.65 -19.88
N ALA A 61 8.24 38.66 -20.02
CA ALA A 61 7.37 38.22 -18.93
C ALA A 61 8.15 37.66 -17.73
N ILE A 62 9.18 36.85 -17.97
CA ILE A 62 10.10 36.40 -16.91
C ILE A 62 10.81 37.59 -16.27
N GLY A 63 11.20 38.59 -17.05
CA GLY A 63 11.81 39.83 -16.54
C GLY A 63 10.89 40.56 -15.56
N GLU A 64 9.59 40.69 -15.88
CA GLU A 64 8.57 41.26 -14.97
C GLU A 64 8.34 40.36 -13.76
N GLY A 65 8.14 39.06 -13.97
CA GLY A 65 7.82 38.11 -12.90
C GLY A 65 8.96 37.88 -11.93
N MET A 66 10.21 37.85 -12.40
CA MET A 66 11.39 37.76 -11.55
C MET A 66 11.61 39.06 -10.78
N SER A 67 11.24 40.20 -11.35
CA SER A 67 11.29 41.49 -10.65
C SER A 67 10.30 41.53 -9.49
N ASP A 68 9.07 41.07 -9.72
CA ASP A 68 8.12 40.83 -8.63
C ASP A 68 8.65 39.82 -7.62
N THR A 69 9.30 38.74 -8.07
CA THR A 69 9.91 37.72 -7.19
C THR A 69 10.95 38.33 -6.25
N VAL A 70 11.81 39.24 -6.72
CA VAL A 70 12.79 39.94 -5.88
C VAL A 70 12.08 40.75 -4.80
N ALA A 71 11.06 41.53 -5.18
CA ALA A 71 10.28 42.33 -4.24
C ALA A 71 9.60 41.47 -3.16
N ILE A 72 8.82 40.46 -3.57
CA ILE A 72 8.02 39.64 -2.66
C ILE A 72 8.88 38.75 -1.76
N TYR A 73 10.06 38.32 -2.20
CA TYR A 73 10.98 37.57 -1.34
C TYR A 73 11.62 38.46 -0.27
N ILE A 74 12.04 39.68 -0.64
CA ILE A 74 12.68 40.59 0.31
C ILE A 74 11.67 41.10 1.34
N ASN A 75 10.49 41.51 0.90
CA ASN A 75 9.46 42.07 1.77
C ASN A 75 8.67 40.97 2.51
N GLY A 76 8.65 39.74 1.98
CA GLY A 76 7.91 38.63 2.56
C GLY A 76 6.39 38.78 2.44
N ASP A 77 5.93 39.52 1.43
CA ASP A 77 4.52 39.84 1.14
C ASP A 77 4.12 39.31 -0.24
N ASP A 78 2.87 38.93 -0.46
CA ASP A 78 2.39 38.27 -1.68
C ASP A 78 1.74 39.22 -2.69
N ALA A 79 1.89 40.53 -2.50
CA ALA A 79 1.45 41.56 -3.42
C ALA A 79 2.57 42.58 -3.66
N VAL A 80 2.33 43.47 -4.63
CA VAL A 80 3.31 44.46 -5.10
C VAL A 80 2.63 45.82 -5.20
N ALA A 81 3.26 46.83 -4.60
CA ALA A 81 2.92 48.25 -4.68
C ALA A 81 1.59 48.64 -4.02
N GLU A 82 1.17 47.97 -2.95
CA GLU A 82 -0.06 48.25 -2.19
C GLU A 82 -0.07 49.69 -1.69
N TYR A 83 1.09 50.13 -1.19
CA TYR A 83 1.29 51.49 -0.73
C TYR A 83 1.16 52.45 -1.91
N SER A 84 1.99 52.38 -2.94
CA SER A 84 1.95 53.38 -4.01
C SER A 84 0.68 53.35 -4.84
N ASN A 85 0.06 52.18 -5.04
CA ASN A 85 -1.17 52.03 -5.82
C ASN A 85 -2.45 52.30 -5.00
N ASN A 86 -2.34 52.43 -3.67
CA ASN A 86 -3.48 52.64 -2.77
C ASN A 86 -4.59 51.57 -2.93
N ARG A 87 -4.16 50.32 -3.10
CA ARG A 87 -5.04 49.16 -3.26
C ARG A 87 -4.46 48.03 -2.43
N ALA A 88 -5.27 47.47 -1.54
CA ALA A 88 -4.83 46.40 -0.63
C ALA A 88 -4.35 45.12 -1.34
N ALA A 89 -4.76 44.91 -2.60
CA ALA A 89 -4.33 43.79 -3.43
C ALA A 89 -3.17 44.17 -4.38
N GLY A 90 -2.52 45.32 -4.19
CA GLY A 90 -1.44 45.79 -5.03
C GLY A 90 -1.86 46.20 -6.44
N ILE A 91 -0.89 46.30 -7.35
CA ILE A 91 -1.10 46.69 -8.75
C ILE A 91 -1.40 45.51 -9.69
N ARG A 92 -1.01 44.31 -9.29
CA ARG A 92 -1.21 43.08 -10.07
C ARG A 92 -2.67 42.63 -10.08
N ARG A 93 -3.01 41.69 -10.97
CA ARG A 93 -4.40 41.21 -11.13
C ARG A 93 -4.91 40.48 -9.89
N PHE A 94 -4.05 39.70 -9.23
CA PHE A 94 -4.33 38.94 -8.02
C PHE A 94 -3.11 38.96 -7.09
N THR A 95 -3.30 38.65 -5.80
CA THR A 95 -2.16 38.36 -4.91
C THR A 95 -1.58 36.98 -5.23
N TYR A 96 -0.29 36.78 -5.01
CA TYR A 96 0.40 35.57 -5.44
C TYR A 96 0.02 34.31 -4.65
N SER A 97 -0.50 34.44 -3.43
CA SER A 97 -1.03 33.28 -2.69
C SER A 97 -2.33 32.73 -3.29
N ASN A 98 -3.08 33.54 -4.05
CA ASN A 98 -4.38 33.18 -4.62
C ASN A 98 -4.44 33.41 -6.13
N TYR A 99 -3.32 33.16 -6.82
CA TYR A 99 -3.18 33.44 -8.24
C TYR A 99 -3.79 32.31 -9.10
N PRO A 100 -4.77 32.58 -9.97
CA PRO A 100 -5.56 31.53 -10.64
C PRO A 100 -5.03 31.08 -12.00
N ASN A 101 -4.19 31.88 -12.66
CA ASN A 101 -3.79 31.61 -14.05
C ASN A 101 -2.58 30.67 -14.10
N THR A 102 -2.52 29.85 -15.14
CA THR A 102 -1.44 28.88 -15.41
C THR A 102 -0.70 29.23 -16.69
N TYR A 103 0.29 28.43 -17.06
CA TYR A 103 1.13 28.67 -18.22
C TYR A 103 0.32 28.79 -19.52
N SER A 104 -0.79 28.05 -19.66
CA SER A 104 -1.67 28.15 -20.83
C SER A 104 -2.33 29.52 -21.01
N ASP A 105 -2.41 30.33 -19.96
CA ASP A 105 -3.01 31.66 -19.99
C ASP A 105 -2.03 32.74 -20.50
N VAL A 106 -0.78 32.38 -20.80
CA VAL A 106 0.19 33.32 -21.37
C VAL A 106 -0.20 33.64 -22.82
N LEU A 107 -0.45 34.93 -23.09
CA LEU A 107 -0.92 35.40 -24.40
C LEU A 107 0.15 36.16 -25.19
N GLY A 108 1.24 36.57 -24.54
CA GLY A 108 2.27 37.39 -25.14
C GLY A 108 1.79 38.81 -25.51
N SER A 109 0.69 39.27 -24.89
CA SER A 109 0.09 40.58 -25.14
C SER A 109 0.50 41.63 -24.10
N SER A 110 0.91 41.18 -22.91
CA SER A 110 1.40 42.04 -21.83
C SER A 110 2.41 41.25 -21.00
N VAL A 111 3.67 41.69 -21.01
CA VAL A 111 4.73 41.07 -20.20
C VAL A 111 4.43 41.13 -18.71
N HIS A 112 3.74 42.17 -18.22
CA HIS A 112 3.33 42.25 -16.82
C HIS A 112 2.30 41.17 -16.48
N ASN A 113 1.24 41.04 -17.29
CA ASN A 113 0.18 40.05 -17.04
C ASN A 113 0.74 38.64 -17.13
N ASP A 114 1.53 38.38 -18.17
CA ASP A 114 2.15 37.07 -18.36
C ASP A 114 3.12 36.79 -17.19
N GLY A 115 3.97 37.75 -16.83
CA GLY A 115 4.98 37.64 -15.77
C GLY A 115 4.41 37.38 -14.37
N GLU A 116 3.19 37.80 -14.09
CA GLU A 116 2.50 37.47 -12.84
C GLU A 116 2.39 35.94 -12.60
N ILE A 117 2.27 35.12 -13.66
CA ILE A 117 2.22 33.65 -13.54
C ILE A 117 3.57 33.11 -13.05
N TYR A 118 4.68 33.65 -13.57
CA TYR A 118 6.02 33.28 -13.12
C TYR A 118 6.25 33.72 -11.67
N ALA A 119 5.88 34.95 -11.30
CA ALA A 119 5.97 35.43 -9.91
C ALA A 119 5.14 34.58 -8.94
N ALA A 120 3.93 34.17 -9.33
CA ALA A 120 3.10 33.25 -8.54
C ALA A 120 3.77 31.88 -8.36
N THR A 121 4.40 31.36 -9.41
CA THR A 121 5.19 30.12 -9.37
C THR A 121 6.34 30.22 -8.37
N MET A 122 7.07 31.34 -8.38
CA MET A 122 8.16 31.58 -7.45
C MET A 122 7.67 31.76 -6.01
N TRP A 123 6.56 32.48 -5.80
CA TRP A 123 5.95 32.58 -4.48
C TRP A 123 5.58 31.20 -3.92
N ARG A 124 5.00 30.33 -4.75
CA ARG A 124 4.68 28.95 -4.37
C ARG A 124 5.93 28.13 -4.07
N LEU A 125 6.98 28.28 -4.87
CA LEU A 125 8.28 27.65 -4.62
C LEU A 125 8.82 28.05 -3.25
N ARG A 126 8.78 29.34 -2.91
CA ARG A 126 9.16 29.84 -1.59
C ARG A 126 8.35 29.18 -0.47
N GLN A 127 7.03 29.10 -0.61
CA GLN A 127 6.17 28.48 0.40
C GLN A 127 6.56 27.01 0.65
N LEU A 128 6.59 26.19 -0.40
CA LEU A 128 6.94 24.78 -0.30
C LEU A 128 8.36 24.58 0.27
N TRP A 129 9.29 25.46 -0.11
CA TRP A 129 10.66 25.43 0.38
C TRP A 129 10.74 25.71 1.89
N LEU A 130 10.06 26.75 2.37
CA LEU A 130 10.04 27.10 3.79
C LEU A 130 9.28 26.05 4.62
N ASP A 131 8.17 25.51 4.11
CA ASP A 131 7.41 24.44 4.75
C ASP A 131 8.23 23.15 4.93
N SER A 132 9.23 22.94 4.08
CA SER A 132 10.19 21.84 4.20
C SER A 132 11.27 22.04 5.28
N GLY A 133 11.23 23.16 6.01
CA GLY A 133 12.17 23.50 7.07
C GLY A 133 13.50 24.10 6.58
N ARG A 134 13.58 24.50 5.30
CA ARG A 134 14.78 25.11 4.70
C ARG A 134 14.72 26.64 4.76
N THR A 135 15.85 27.30 4.53
CA THR A 135 15.95 28.76 4.59
C THR A 135 15.69 29.41 3.24
N GLN A 136 15.14 30.63 3.27
CA GLN A 136 14.97 31.44 2.07
C GLN A 136 16.32 31.77 1.41
N ASP A 137 17.38 32.03 2.20
CA ASP A 137 18.72 32.33 1.66
C ASP A 137 19.26 31.19 0.79
N GLN A 138 19.00 29.94 1.18
CA GLN A 138 19.37 28.77 0.40
C GLN A 138 18.60 28.73 -0.93
N LEU A 139 17.28 28.92 -0.90
CA LEU A 139 16.47 29.01 -2.12
C LEU A 139 16.97 30.14 -3.02
N TRP A 140 17.22 31.31 -2.45
CA TRP A 140 17.67 32.48 -3.20
C TRP A 140 19.00 32.24 -3.90
N SER A 141 19.93 31.56 -3.24
CA SER A 141 21.19 31.13 -3.86
C SER A 141 20.94 30.26 -5.10
N TYR A 142 20.02 29.29 -5.05
CA TYR A 142 19.72 28.44 -6.21
C TYR A 142 19.00 29.19 -7.32
N VAL A 143 18.07 30.09 -6.99
CA VAL A 143 17.38 30.93 -7.98
C VAL A 143 18.37 31.83 -8.74
N ILE A 144 19.24 32.52 -8.01
CA ILE A 144 20.24 33.41 -8.64
C ILE A 144 21.29 32.61 -9.42
N ASN A 145 21.83 31.53 -8.85
CA ASN A 145 22.81 30.70 -9.55
C ASN A 145 22.20 30.02 -10.78
N GLY A 146 20.92 29.68 -10.73
CA GLY A 146 20.18 29.05 -11.82
C GLY A 146 20.11 29.90 -13.08
N MET A 147 20.14 31.23 -12.94
CA MET A 147 20.18 32.15 -14.07
C MET A 147 21.44 31.97 -14.93
N ASN A 148 22.56 31.49 -14.36
CA ASN A 148 23.78 31.19 -15.14
C ASN A 148 23.60 29.98 -16.08
N PHE A 149 22.59 29.15 -15.85
CA PHE A 149 22.26 27.98 -16.66
C PHE A 149 21.04 28.21 -17.56
N THR A 150 20.50 29.43 -17.56
CA THR A 150 19.30 29.79 -18.32
C THR A 150 19.69 30.45 -19.65
N PRO A 151 19.08 30.07 -20.80
CA PRO A 151 19.30 30.73 -22.08
C PRO A 151 18.81 32.19 -22.11
N SER A 152 19.30 33.00 -23.05
CA SER A 152 18.98 34.43 -23.18
C SER A 152 17.62 34.77 -23.81
N THR A 153 16.89 33.75 -24.28
CA THR A 153 15.50 33.86 -24.70
C THR A 153 14.65 32.81 -23.97
N PRO A 154 14.57 32.89 -22.63
CA PRO A 154 14.02 31.79 -21.86
C PRO A 154 12.49 31.74 -21.93
N ALA A 155 12.00 30.52 -21.80
CA ALA A 155 10.65 30.16 -21.40
C ALA A 155 10.61 29.83 -19.89
N TYR A 156 9.43 29.52 -19.34
CA TYR A 156 9.30 29.32 -17.88
C TYR A 156 10.01 28.04 -17.41
N GLU A 157 9.94 26.99 -18.22
CA GLU A 157 10.64 25.73 -18.01
C GLU A 157 12.17 25.89 -18.10
N ASP A 158 12.68 26.85 -18.88
CA ASP A 158 14.11 27.13 -18.91
C ASP A 158 14.61 27.71 -17.58
N MET A 159 13.80 28.57 -16.95
CA MET A 159 14.11 29.07 -15.60
C MET A 159 14.05 27.96 -14.56
N ARG A 160 13.06 27.05 -14.64
CA ARG A 160 12.97 25.86 -13.79
C ARG A 160 14.23 25.00 -13.92
N ASP A 161 14.62 24.70 -15.15
CA ASP A 161 15.75 23.83 -15.44
C ASP A 161 17.07 24.47 -15.03
N GLY A 162 17.18 25.80 -15.14
CA GLY A 162 18.30 26.56 -14.59
C GLY A 162 18.40 26.42 -13.06
N ILE A 163 17.29 26.57 -12.33
CA ILE A 163 17.24 26.38 -10.87
C ILE A 163 17.68 24.96 -10.50
N LEU A 164 17.13 23.94 -11.17
CA LEU A 164 17.49 22.53 -10.95
C LEU A 164 18.99 22.29 -11.22
N ALA A 165 19.55 22.86 -12.29
CA ALA A 165 20.97 22.74 -12.62
C ALA A 165 21.90 23.37 -11.56
N ALA A 166 21.41 24.34 -10.79
CA ALA A 166 22.15 24.96 -9.69
C ALA A 166 22.06 24.19 -8.35
N MET A 167 21.20 23.17 -8.25
CA MET A 167 20.96 22.44 -7.01
C MET A 167 21.91 21.24 -6.83
N PRO A 168 22.38 20.97 -5.60
CA PRO A 168 23.32 19.88 -5.32
C PRO A 168 22.65 18.52 -5.09
N THR A 169 21.34 18.48 -4.75
CA THR A 169 20.65 17.24 -4.35
C THR A 169 19.30 17.06 -5.00
N GLN A 170 19.00 15.82 -5.41
CA GLN A 170 17.75 15.47 -6.06
C GLN A 170 16.52 15.54 -5.14
N ALA A 171 16.70 15.47 -3.81
CA ALA A 171 15.60 15.60 -2.86
C ALA A 171 15.00 17.02 -2.83
N GLU A 172 15.75 18.02 -3.31
CA GLU A 172 15.33 19.42 -3.42
C GLU A 172 14.64 19.69 -4.75
N ASP A 173 15.02 18.96 -5.82
CA ASP A 173 14.41 19.05 -7.15
C ASP A 173 12.89 18.93 -7.08
N CYS A 174 12.39 18.03 -6.23
CA CYS A 174 10.96 17.74 -6.17
C CYS A 174 10.11 18.92 -5.68
N ILE A 175 10.67 19.80 -4.85
CA ILE A 175 9.98 21.02 -4.42
C ILE A 175 9.85 22.00 -5.59
N VAL A 176 10.92 22.12 -6.41
CA VAL A 176 10.91 22.93 -7.63
C VAL A 176 9.88 22.37 -8.63
N TRP A 177 9.93 21.07 -8.88
CA TRP A 177 8.97 20.40 -9.76
C TRP A 177 7.53 20.61 -9.31
N GLN A 178 7.23 20.46 -8.02
CA GLN A 178 5.88 20.68 -7.49
C GLN A 178 5.41 22.12 -7.68
N ALA A 179 6.27 23.11 -7.43
CA ALA A 179 5.91 24.52 -7.61
C ALA A 179 5.64 24.87 -9.06
N PHE A 180 6.55 24.50 -9.97
CA PHE A 180 6.41 24.79 -11.40
C PHE A 180 5.26 23.99 -12.04
N ALA A 181 5.08 22.73 -11.67
CA ALA A 181 3.97 21.92 -12.14
C ALA A 181 2.61 22.50 -11.74
N GLN A 182 2.48 23.08 -10.53
CA GLN A 182 1.21 23.70 -10.09
C GLN A 182 0.73 24.82 -11.02
N PHE A 183 1.64 25.53 -11.68
CA PHE A 183 1.32 26.62 -12.61
C PHE A 183 1.49 26.20 -14.08
N GLY A 184 1.55 24.91 -14.38
CA GLY A 184 1.55 24.40 -15.75
C GLY A 184 2.93 24.35 -16.42
N SER A 185 4.03 24.59 -15.68
CA SER A 185 5.41 24.49 -16.18
C SER A 185 6.11 23.22 -15.67
N GLY A 186 5.37 22.11 -15.54
CA GLY A 186 5.85 20.79 -15.11
C GLY A 186 6.57 20.00 -16.20
N GLU A 187 6.77 18.70 -15.97
CA GLU A 187 7.54 17.81 -16.85
C GLU A 187 6.90 17.77 -18.24
N GLY A 188 7.68 18.09 -19.28
CA GLY A 188 7.19 18.16 -20.67
C GLY A 188 6.45 19.45 -21.05
N ALA A 189 6.37 20.44 -20.15
CA ALA A 189 5.93 21.78 -20.55
C ALA A 189 6.92 22.40 -21.56
N ASP A 190 6.41 23.14 -22.52
CA ASP A 190 7.19 23.73 -23.62
C ASP A 190 6.55 25.05 -24.08
N GLY A 191 7.29 26.15 -24.00
CA GLY A 191 6.88 27.48 -24.37
C GLY A 191 7.67 28.01 -25.57
N GLN A 192 7.02 28.06 -26.73
CA GLN A 192 7.66 28.52 -27.97
C GLN A 192 7.11 29.86 -28.45
N VAL A 193 8.03 30.73 -28.85
CA VAL A 193 7.73 32.08 -29.36
C VAL A 193 8.27 32.23 -30.80
N SER A 194 7.89 31.34 -31.72
CA SER A 194 8.00 31.57 -33.17
C SER A 194 7.43 30.41 -33.99
N PRO A 195 6.62 30.65 -35.04
CA PRO A 195 6.07 31.93 -35.51
C PRO A 195 4.76 32.33 -34.79
N THR A 196 4.17 31.40 -34.05
CA THR A 196 2.99 31.59 -33.20
C THR A 196 3.36 31.31 -31.76
N PHE A 197 2.70 31.99 -30.84
CA PHE A 197 2.81 31.68 -29.42
C PHE A 197 2.21 30.29 -29.18
N GLN A 198 3.04 29.32 -28.81
CA GLN A 198 2.60 27.96 -28.51
C GLN A 198 3.07 27.60 -27.12
N ILE A 199 2.10 27.46 -26.20
CA ILE A 199 2.35 26.95 -24.86
C ILE A 199 1.76 25.56 -24.76
N THR A 200 2.61 24.59 -24.43
CA THR A 200 2.21 23.28 -23.94
C THR A 200 2.34 23.32 -22.43
N GLU A 201 1.22 23.43 -21.72
CA GLU A 201 1.25 23.32 -20.26
C GLU A 201 1.35 21.86 -19.79
N SER A 202 2.00 21.65 -18.66
CA SER A 202 2.06 20.36 -17.99
C SER A 202 2.01 20.53 -16.48
N PHE A 203 1.17 19.73 -15.82
CA PHE A 203 1.10 19.63 -14.37
C PHE A 203 1.81 18.37 -13.85
N ALA A 204 2.51 17.65 -14.73
CA ALA A 204 3.24 16.45 -14.35
C ALA A 204 4.50 16.82 -13.56
N VAL A 205 4.87 15.96 -12.62
CA VAL A 205 6.18 15.96 -11.97
C VAL A 205 6.90 14.67 -12.35
N PRO A 206 8.25 14.65 -12.39
CA PRO A 206 9.00 13.43 -12.64
C PRO A 206 8.57 12.32 -11.68
N SER A 207 8.60 11.07 -12.16
CA SER A 207 8.20 9.91 -11.34
C SER A 207 8.98 9.79 -10.03
N SER A 208 10.26 10.22 -10.02
CA SER A 208 11.10 10.33 -8.82
C SER A 208 10.58 11.30 -7.76
N CYS A 209 9.71 12.24 -8.14
CA CYS A 209 9.11 13.25 -7.29
C CYS A 209 7.65 12.98 -6.94
N THR A 210 7.10 11.86 -7.40
CA THR A 210 5.81 11.37 -6.91
C THR A 210 6.02 10.69 -5.56
N THR A 211 5.25 11.06 -4.54
CA THR A 211 5.16 10.24 -3.33
C THR A 211 4.61 8.88 -3.76
N PRO A 212 5.26 7.75 -3.41
CA PRO A 212 4.68 6.44 -3.67
C PRO A 212 3.25 6.41 -3.09
N PRO A 213 2.29 5.73 -3.76
CA PRO A 213 0.98 5.53 -3.16
C PRO A 213 1.13 4.94 -1.75
N PRO A 214 0.25 5.31 -0.80
CA PRO A 214 0.32 4.74 0.55
C PRO A 214 0.30 3.22 0.49
N ASN A 215 1.21 2.57 1.22
CA ASN A 215 1.26 1.10 1.31
C ASN A 215 -0.10 0.55 1.77
N THR A 216 -0.61 -0.47 1.08
CA THR A 216 -1.87 -1.13 1.42
C THR A 216 -1.61 -2.50 2.03
N ALA A 217 -2.52 -3.01 2.87
CA ALA A 217 -2.35 -4.32 3.47
C ALA A 217 -2.66 -5.45 2.46
N PRO A 218 -1.98 -6.61 2.52
CA PRO A 218 -2.27 -7.73 1.63
C PRO A 218 -3.71 -8.26 1.77
N THR A 219 -4.31 -8.65 0.64
CA THR A 219 -5.57 -9.38 0.62
C THR A 219 -5.32 -10.88 0.74
N VAL A 220 -5.75 -11.48 1.84
CA VAL A 220 -5.63 -12.93 2.10
C VAL A 220 -6.97 -13.63 1.86
N THR A 221 -6.94 -14.81 1.23
CA THR A 221 -8.12 -15.68 1.11
C THR A 221 -7.79 -17.12 1.48
N ILE A 222 -8.72 -17.80 2.15
CA ILE A 222 -8.62 -19.24 2.41
C ILE A 222 -9.60 -19.95 1.47
N THR A 223 -9.07 -20.76 0.56
CA THR A 223 -9.81 -21.49 -0.48
C THR A 223 -10.23 -22.90 -0.05
N ALA A 224 -9.46 -23.55 0.82
CA ALA A 224 -9.83 -24.82 1.43
C ALA A 224 -9.28 -24.92 2.87
N PRO A 225 -9.94 -25.66 3.76
CA PRO A 225 -11.25 -26.30 3.59
C PRO A 225 -12.40 -25.29 3.54
N ALA A 226 -13.61 -25.75 3.17
CA ALA A 226 -14.80 -24.93 3.20
C ALA A 226 -15.13 -24.48 4.64
N ALA A 227 -15.73 -23.30 4.78
CA ALA A 227 -16.14 -22.81 6.10
C ALA A 227 -17.17 -23.76 6.73
N GLY A 228 -16.94 -24.15 7.98
CA GLY A 228 -17.81 -25.07 8.73
C GLY A 228 -17.56 -26.56 8.46
N SER A 229 -16.53 -26.92 7.68
CA SER A 229 -16.17 -28.33 7.47
C SER A 229 -15.87 -29.07 8.78
N SER A 230 -16.24 -30.35 8.82
CA SER A 230 -15.99 -31.24 9.96
C SER A 230 -15.13 -32.42 9.53
N PHE A 231 -14.13 -32.77 10.34
CA PHE A 231 -13.19 -33.87 10.08
C PHE A 231 -13.09 -34.80 11.29
N GLN A 232 -12.81 -36.08 11.05
CA GLN A 232 -12.50 -37.01 12.13
C GLN A 232 -11.07 -36.78 12.64
N GLN A 233 -10.87 -36.95 13.95
CA GLN A 233 -9.55 -36.88 14.58
C GLN A 233 -8.52 -37.75 13.84
N ASN A 234 -7.29 -37.25 13.72
CA ASN A 234 -6.16 -37.90 13.03
C ASN A 234 -6.34 -38.06 11.50
N THR A 235 -7.35 -37.43 10.90
CA THR A 235 -7.50 -37.39 9.43
C THR A 235 -6.69 -36.22 8.87
N PRO A 236 -5.90 -36.40 7.78
CA PRO A 236 -5.23 -35.29 7.12
C PRO A 236 -6.21 -34.23 6.60
N VAL A 237 -5.99 -32.98 6.99
CA VAL A 237 -6.73 -31.80 6.50
C VAL A 237 -5.76 -30.92 5.73
N THR A 238 -6.10 -30.62 4.47
CA THR A 238 -5.31 -29.71 3.62
C THR A 238 -5.92 -28.32 3.67
N PHE A 239 -5.09 -27.34 3.99
CA PHE A 239 -5.42 -25.93 3.94
C PHE A 239 -4.77 -25.31 2.73
N THR A 240 -5.54 -24.51 1.98
CA THR A 240 -5.04 -23.75 0.84
C THR A 240 -5.51 -22.31 0.95
N GLY A 241 -4.64 -21.38 0.60
CA GLY A 241 -4.94 -19.95 0.61
C GLY A 241 -4.04 -19.18 -0.34
N THR A 242 -4.43 -17.95 -0.62
CA THR A 242 -3.67 -17.00 -1.44
C THR A 242 -3.50 -15.69 -0.70
N ALA A 243 -2.44 -14.98 -1.01
CA ALA A 243 -2.21 -13.62 -0.55
C ALA A 243 -1.71 -12.75 -1.70
N LYS A 244 -2.38 -11.64 -1.96
CA LYS A 244 -1.98 -10.67 -2.98
C LYS A 244 -1.88 -9.28 -2.39
N ASP A 245 -0.83 -8.59 -2.76
CA ASP A 245 -0.54 -7.22 -2.40
C ASP A 245 -0.48 -6.36 -3.67
N ALA A 246 -1.00 -5.14 -3.61
CA ALA A 246 -1.04 -4.26 -4.77
C ALA A 246 0.36 -3.74 -5.14
N GLU A 247 1.21 -3.53 -4.13
CA GLU A 247 2.55 -2.98 -4.28
C GLU A 247 3.62 -4.07 -4.51
N GLN A 248 3.45 -5.25 -3.92
CA GLN A 248 4.45 -6.34 -3.91
C GLN A 248 4.05 -7.58 -4.72
N GLY A 249 2.81 -7.66 -5.20
CA GLY A 249 2.34 -8.79 -6.00
C GLY A 249 1.97 -10.01 -5.16
N ASP A 250 2.42 -11.20 -5.56
CA ASP A 250 2.01 -12.45 -4.92
C ASP A 250 2.85 -12.76 -3.67
N LEU A 251 2.20 -12.74 -2.50
CA LEU A 251 2.81 -13.04 -1.20
C LEU A 251 2.40 -14.42 -0.66
N THR A 252 1.74 -15.26 -1.47
CA THR A 252 1.15 -16.53 -1.05
C THR A 252 2.16 -17.49 -0.39
N ALA A 253 3.43 -17.46 -0.81
CA ALA A 253 4.49 -18.28 -0.23
C ALA A 253 4.80 -17.92 1.24
N ASN A 254 4.46 -16.71 1.68
CA ASN A 254 4.79 -16.17 2.99
C ASN A 254 3.64 -16.31 4.00
N LEU A 255 2.54 -16.96 3.62
CA LEU A 255 1.41 -17.19 4.52
C LEU A 255 1.84 -17.99 5.75
N VAL A 256 1.38 -17.55 6.92
CA VAL A 256 1.50 -18.26 8.20
C VAL A 256 0.09 -18.64 8.66
N TRP A 257 -0.06 -19.90 9.07
CA TRP A 257 -1.34 -20.47 9.47
C TRP A 257 -1.33 -20.76 10.97
N THR A 258 -2.36 -20.29 11.66
CA THR A 258 -2.53 -20.52 13.10
C THR A 258 -3.92 -21.06 13.42
N SER A 259 -4.03 -21.79 14.51
CA SER A 259 -5.29 -22.13 15.15
C SER A 259 -5.39 -21.42 16.50
N ASN A 260 -6.58 -20.92 16.82
CA ASN A 260 -6.89 -20.32 18.12
C ASN A 260 -6.58 -21.22 19.33
N THR A 261 -6.55 -22.55 19.16
CA THR A 261 -6.29 -23.50 20.26
C THR A 261 -4.89 -24.11 20.24
N GLN A 262 -4.15 -24.01 19.13
CA GLN A 262 -2.85 -24.70 18.96
C GLN A 262 -1.70 -23.79 18.51
N GLY A 263 -1.96 -22.51 18.23
CA GLY A 263 -0.93 -21.63 17.68
C GLY A 263 -0.58 -22.00 16.25
N SER A 264 0.70 -21.97 15.89
CA SER A 264 1.16 -22.24 14.51
C SER A 264 0.89 -23.68 14.08
N ILE A 265 0.29 -23.84 12.90
CA ILE A 265 -0.08 -25.15 12.33
C ILE A 265 0.51 -25.38 10.93
N GLY A 266 1.03 -24.34 10.27
CA GLY A 266 1.62 -24.46 8.94
C GLY A 266 2.07 -23.13 8.33
N THR A 267 2.72 -23.21 7.17
CA THR A 267 3.18 -22.05 6.37
C THR A 267 2.97 -22.31 4.87
N GLY A 268 3.06 -21.25 4.07
CA GLY A 268 2.93 -21.29 2.61
C GLY A 268 1.49 -21.29 2.12
N GLY A 269 1.31 -21.23 0.80
CA GLY A 269 -0.02 -21.22 0.15
C GLY A 269 -0.83 -22.50 0.34
N SER A 270 -0.18 -23.60 0.70
CA SER A 270 -0.82 -24.88 0.97
C SER A 270 -0.02 -25.69 1.98
N PHE A 271 -0.71 -26.30 2.96
CA PHE A 271 -0.11 -27.31 3.84
C PHE A 271 -1.16 -28.34 4.28
N THR A 272 -0.70 -29.48 4.79
CA THR A 272 -1.57 -30.55 5.29
C THR A 272 -1.18 -30.93 6.71
N THR A 273 -2.15 -31.08 7.61
CA THR A 273 -1.93 -31.55 8.98
C THR A 273 -3.02 -32.53 9.43
N SER A 274 -2.64 -33.54 10.20
CA SER A 274 -3.55 -34.46 10.91
C SER A 274 -3.54 -34.24 12.43
N GLY A 275 -2.74 -33.28 12.91
CA GLY A 275 -2.47 -33.04 14.33
C GLY A 275 -3.43 -32.08 15.02
N LEU A 276 -4.61 -31.84 14.44
CA LEU A 276 -5.59 -30.94 15.05
C LEU A 276 -6.31 -31.63 16.23
N ALA A 277 -6.39 -30.91 17.35
CA ALA A 277 -7.07 -31.40 18.56
C ALA A 277 -8.59 -31.56 18.32
N VAL A 278 -9.28 -32.34 19.14
CA VAL A 278 -10.76 -32.43 19.07
C VAL A 278 -11.37 -31.12 19.55
N GLY A 279 -12.31 -30.57 18.78
CA GLY A 279 -12.99 -29.32 19.09
C GLY A 279 -13.19 -28.42 17.86
N THR A 280 -13.71 -27.22 18.11
CA THR A 280 -13.86 -26.19 17.07
C THR A 280 -12.61 -25.33 17.00
N HIS A 281 -12.06 -25.17 15.79
CA HIS A 281 -10.90 -24.35 15.52
C HIS A 281 -11.29 -23.15 14.66
N ILE A 282 -10.77 -21.97 15.03
CA ILE A 282 -10.69 -20.80 14.16
C ILE A 282 -9.27 -20.79 13.60
N ILE A 283 -9.18 -21.09 12.31
CA ILE A 283 -7.95 -21.12 11.54
C ILE A 283 -7.73 -19.74 10.94
N THR A 284 -6.56 -19.14 11.18
CA THR A 284 -6.19 -17.82 10.66
C THR A 284 -5.00 -17.98 9.72
N ALA A 285 -5.16 -17.54 8.48
CA ALA A 285 -4.07 -17.35 7.53
C ALA A 285 -3.68 -15.86 7.55
N ALA A 286 -2.40 -15.57 7.72
CA ALA A 286 -1.90 -14.19 7.80
C ALA A 286 -0.59 -14.03 7.03
N VAL A 287 -0.37 -12.83 6.47
CA VAL A 287 0.93 -12.40 5.93
C VAL A 287 1.12 -10.92 6.20
N THR A 288 2.36 -10.54 6.49
CA THR A 288 2.77 -9.14 6.65
C THR A 288 3.62 -8.74 5.45
N ASP A 289 3.33 -7.59 4.87
CA ASP A 289 4.09 -7.03 3.75
C ASP A 289 5.41 -6.38 4.22
N ALA A 290 6.26 -5.96 3.28
CA ALA A 290 7.49 -5.23 3.59
C ALA A 290 7.25 -3.84 4.24
N GLY A 291 6.05 -3.26 4.10
CA GLY A 291 5.62 -2.02 4.73
C GLY A 291 5.13 -2.20 6.18
N GLY A 292 5.06 -3.44 6.66
CA GLY A 292 4.64 -3.81 8.01
C GLY A 292 3.13 -3.95 8.20
N LEU A 293 2.30 -3.81 7.15
CA LEU A 293 0.86 -4.03 7.25
C LEU A 293 0.52 -5.51 7.09
N GLN A 294 -0.50 -5.98 7.80
CA GLN A 294 -0.87 -7.38 7.84
C GLN A 294 -2.25 -7.63 7.21
N GLY A 295 -2.28 -8.58 6.28
CA GLY A 295 -3.50 -9.18 5.76
C GLY A 295 -3.86 -10.45 6.53
N THR A 296 -5.15 -10.68 6.80
CA THR A 296 -5.62 -11.91 7.44
C THR A 296 -6.92 -12.45 6.84
N ALA A 297 -7.11 -13.76 6.91
CA ALA A 297 -8.38 -14.43 6.66
C ALA A 297 -8.61 -15.53 7.68
N THR A 298 -9.88 -15.78 8.01
CA THR A 298 -10.24 -16.82 9.00
C THR A 298 -11.21 -17.86 8.43
N ARG A 299 -11.11 -19.08 8.96
CA ARG A 299 -12.02 -20.20 8.69
C ARG A 299 -12.32 -20.96 9.97
N THR A 300 -13.59 -21.31 10.16
CA THR A 300 -13.99 -22.20 11.25
C THR A 300 -14.09 -23.63 10.74
N ILE A 301 -13.51 -24.58 11.46
CA ILE A 301 -13.65 -26.03 11.22
C ILE A 301 -13.89 -26.76 12.54
N THR A 302 -14.40 -27.98 12.48
CA THR A 302 -14.59 -28.84 13.66
C THR A 302 -13.89 -30.17 13.51
N ILE A 303 -13.16 -30.58 14.54
CA ILE A 303 -12.57 -31.92 14.63
C ILE A 303 -13.41 -32.73 15.61
N THR A 304 -14.02 -33.81 15.13
CA THR A 304 -14.82 -34.73 15.94
C THR A 304 -14.00 -35.95 16.34
N ARG A 305 -14.26 -36.46 17.55
CA ARG A 305 -13.57 -37.66 18.04
C ARG A 305 -13.91 -38.87 17.18
N THR A 306 -12.90 -39.63 16.78
CA THR A 306 -13.11 -40.92 16.12
C THR A 306 -13.84 -41.86 17.09
N PRO A 307 -14.99 -42.44 16.72
CA PRO A 307 -15.68 -43.42 17.56
C PRO A 307 -14.74 -44.60 17.89
N PRO A 308 -14.78 -45.14 19.11
CA PRO A 308 -14.12 -46.41 19.40
C PRO A 308 -14.61 -47.48 18.42
N PRO A 309 -13.74 -48.41 17.96
CA PRO A 309 -14.21 -49.59 17.25
C PRO A 309 -15.26 -50.32 18.09
N VAL A 310 -16.43 -50.62 17.52
CA VAL A 310 -17.43 -51.47 18.19
C VAL A 310 -16.83 -52.87 18.30
N THR A 311 -16.60 -53.34 19.52
CA THR A 311 -16.07 -54.69 19.78
C THR A 311 -17.19 -55.63 20.21
N ILE A 312 -17.22 -56.84 19.63
CA ILE A 312 -18.12 -57.90 20.08
C ILE A 312 -17.70 -58.29 21.51
N THR A 313 -18.63 -58.40 22.44
CA THR A 313 -18.35 -58.92 23.79
C THR A 313 -18.95 -60.31 23.92
N LEU A 314 -18.13 -61.31 24.26
CA LEU A 314 -18.51 -62.71 24.36
C LEU A 314 -18.48 -63.19 25.82
N SER A 315 -19.51 -63.93 26.19
CA SER A 315 -19.60 -64.73 27.41
C SER A 315 -19.84 -66.20 27.05
N ALA A 316 -19.16 -67.13 27.72
CA ALA A 316 -19.35 -68.55 27.50
C ALA A 316 -19.44 -69.32 28.83
N SER A 317 -20.31 -70.33 28.89
CA SER A 317 -20.50 -71.17 30.07
C SER A 317 -20.52 -72.65 29.69
N GLY A 318 -19.81 -73.48 30.45
CA GLY A 318 -19.74 -74.92 30.25
C GLY A 318 -20.74 -75.67 31.13
N TYR A 319 -21.41 -76.66 30.58
CA TYR A 319 -22.31 -77.56 31.31
C TYR A 319 -22.29 -78.99 30.74
N LYS A 320 -22.66 -79.98 31.55
CA LYS A 320 -22.69 -81.40 31.14
C LYS A 320 -24.13 -81.88 30.95
N VAL A 321 -24.42 -82.50 29.82
CA VAL A 321 -25.71 -83.17 29.54
C VAL A 321 -25.44 -84.67 29.41
N LYS A 322 -25.96 -85.48 30.35
CA LYS A 322 -25.71 -86.95 30.41
C LYS A 322 -24.22 -87.33 30.34
N GLY A 323 -23.34 -86.48 30.91
CA GLY A 323 -21.89 -86.67 30.93
C GLY A 323 -21.13 -86.10 29.71
N THR A 324 -21.82 -85.62 28.68
CA THR A 324 -21.26 -84.95 27.51
C THR A 324 -21.07 -83.45 27.78
N ARG A 325 -19.95 -82.86 27.36
CA ARG A 325 -19.64 -81.43 27.54
C ARG A 325 -20.32 -80.56 26.48
N HIS A 326 -20.93 -79.46 26.92
CA HIS A 326 -21.57 -78.43 26.08
C HIS A 326 -21.14 -77.03 26.52
N ALA A 327 -20.86 -76.13 25.58
CA ALA A 327 -20.63 -74.71 25.88
C ALA A 327 -21.76 -73.86 25.30
N GLY A 328 -22.41 -73.06 26.14
CA GLY A 328 -23.35 -72.02 25.73
C GLY A 328 -22.61 -70.70 25.59
N LEU A 329 -22.70 -70.06 24.42
CA LEU A 329 -22.07 -68.80 24.08
C LEU A 329 -23.16 -67.73 23.90
N ASN A 330 -22.95 -66.56 24.48
CA ASN A 330 -23.79 -65.38 24.26
C ASN A 330 -22.90 -64.16 24.00
N TRP A 331 -23.26 -63.33 23.02
CA TRP A 331 -22.51 -62.13 22.67
C TRP A 331 -23.39 -60.90 22.43
N THR A 332 -22.80 -59.72 22.64
CA THR A 332 -23.38 -58.42 22.32
C THR A 332 -22.45 -57.61 21.41
N GLY A 333 -22.96 -56.62 20.69
CA GLY A 333 -22.15 -55.74 19.85
C GLY A 333 -21.85 -56.25 18.43
N ALA A 334 -22.33 -57.45 18.06
CA ALA A 334 -22.28 -57.92 16.68
C ALA A 334 -23.37 -57.24 15.83
N THR A 335 -22.96 -56.47 14.82
CA THR A 335 -23.81 -55.82 13.80
C THR A 335 -24.17 -56.72 12.61
N THR A 336 -23.48 -57.86 12.46
CA THR A 336 -23.73 -58.87 11.42
C THR A 336 -23.66 -60.28 12.03
N SER A 337 -23.93 -61.32 11.23
CA SER A 337 -23.72 -62.70 11.67
C SER A 337 -22.25 -62.94 12.03
N VAL A 338 -22.02 -63.90 12.95
CA VAL A 338 -20.68 -64.18 13.48
C VAL A 338 -20.20 -65.60 13.14
N ASP A 339 -18.90 -65.74 12.96
CA ASP A 339 -18.21 -67.02 12.94
C ASP A 339 -17.75 -67.38 14.35
N VAL A 340 -18.01 -68.62 14.78
CA VAL A 340 -17.66 -69.12 16.12
C VAL A 340 -16.40 -69.96 16.03
N TYR A 341 -15.44 -69.67 16.90
CA TYR A 341 -14.17 -70.38 16.98
C TYR A 341 -13.99 -71.02 18.36
N ARG A 342 -13.50 -72.26 18.37
CA ARG A 342 -13.02 -72.98 19.55
C ARG A 342 -11.54 -73.31 19.34
N ASP A 343 -10.69 -72.89 20.27
CA ASP A 343 -9.24 -73.07 20.21
C ASP A 343 -8.64 -72.64 18.86
N ASN A 344 -9.11 -71.50 18.36
CA ASN A 344 -8.79 -70.91 17.05
C ASN A 344 -9.25 -71.70 15.81
N VAL A 345 -10.00 -72.79 15.96
CA VAL A 345 -10.63 -73.51 14.85
C VAL A 345 -12.08 -73.05 14.71
N LYS A 346 -12.49 -72.67 13.50
CA LYS A 346 -13.89 -72.32 13.20
C LYS A 346 -14.77 -73.56 13.35
N ILE A 347 -15.78 -73.49 14.21
CA ILE A 347 -16.71 -74.60 14.48
C ILE A 347 -18.12 -74.36 13.90
N SER A 348 -18.46 -73.11 13.56
CA SER A 348 -19.71 -72.80 12.89
C SER A 348 -19.61 -73.10 11.38
N ALA A 349 -20.42 -74.04 10.88
CA ALA A 349 -20.46 -74.41 9.45
C ALA A 349 -20.99 -73.27 8.55
N SER A 350 -21.80 -72.37 9.11
CA SER A 350 -22.25 -71.13 8.48
C SER A 350 -22.28 -70.02 9.54
N PRO A 351 -22.19 -68.74 9.14
CA PRO A 351 -22.30 -67.61 10.05
C PRO A 351 -23.57 -67.68 10.89
N ILE A 352 -23.44 -67.51 12.20
CA ILE A 352 -24.56 -67.60 13.15
C ILE A 352 -25.29 -66.25 13.19
N PRO A 353 -26.57 -66.18 12.79
CA PRO A 353 -27.40 -64.99 13.02
C PRO A 353 -27.82 -64.91 14.50
N GLY A 354 -28.03 -63.70 15.00
CA GLY A 354 -28.44 -63.47 16.38
C GLY A 354 -27.26 -63.34 17.36
N SER A 355 -27.50 -63.67 18.62
CA SER A 355 -26.62 -63.33 19.76
C SER A 355 -26.19 -64.51 20.62
N SER A 356 -26.44 -65.75 20.19
CA SER A 356 -26.14 -66.96 20.98
C SER A 356 -25.82 -68.18 20.13
N TYR A 357 -24.98 -69.07 20.62
CA TYR A 357 -24.64 -70.35 19.99
C TYR A 357 -24.34 -71.42 21.05
N THR A 358 -24.73 -72.68 20.78
CA THR A 358 -24.40 -73.80 21.66
C THR A 358 -23.46 -74.76 20.93
N ASP A 359 -22.26 -74.94 21.47
CA ASP A 359 -21.28 -75.91 21.00
C ASP A 359 -21.42 -77.24 21.75
N VAL A 360 -21.61 -78.34 20.99
CA VAL A 360 -21.65 -79.71 21.52
C VAL A 360 -20.27 -80.34 21.34
N ILE A 361 -19.46 -80.32 22.40
CA ILE A 361 -18.03 -80.64 22.32
C ILE A 361 -17.78 -82.16 22.28
N GLY A 362 -18.59 -82.93 23.00
CA GLY A 362 -18.35 -84.37 23.14
C GLY A 362 -17.33 -84.74 24.25
N GLY A 363 -17.21 -86.04 24.51
CA GLY A 363 -16.30 -86.62 25.51
C GLY A 363 -16.76 -86.49 26.97
N LYS A 364 -16.24 -87.39 27.82
CA LYS A 364 -16.44 -87.41 29.29
C LYS A 364 -15.15 -87.01 30.00
N GLY A 365 -15.25 -86.35 31.15
CA GLY A 365 -14.08 -85.91 31.95
C GLY A 365 -13.84 -84.39 31.89
N PRO A 366 -12.73 -83.91 32.51
CA PRO A 366 -12.39 -82.49 32.52
C PRO A 366 -11.96 -81.99 31.14
N GLY A 367 -12.03 -80.68 30.92
CA GLY A 367 -11.51 -80.05 29.70
C GLY A 367 -11.63 -78.54 29.75
N THR A 368 -10.74 -77.86 29.04
CA THR A 368 -10.69 -76.40 28.94
C THR A 368 -10.69 -75.99 27.47
N PHE A 369 -11.57 -75.06 27.09
CA PHE A 369 -11.74 -74.61 25.71
C PHE A 369 -11.83 -73.09 25.65
N ASN A 370 -11.12 -72.48 24.69
CA ASN A 370 -11.14 -71.05 24.47
C ASN A 370 -12.06 -70.70 23.31
N TYR A 371 -13.05 -69.83 23.56
CA TYR A 371 -13.97 -69.36 22.55
C TYR A 371 -13.70 -67.92 22.15
N LYS A 372 -13.86 -67.62 20.86
CA LYS A 372 -13.99 -66.27 20.33
C LYS A 372 -15.03 -66.28 19.21
N VAL A 373 -15.72 -65.16 19.03
CA VAL A 373 -16.62 -64.94 17.88
C VAL A 373 -16.12 -63.77 17.06
N CYS A 374 -16.22 -63.83 15.74
CA CYS A 374 -15.79 -62.75 14.84
C CYS A 374 -16.90 -62.41 13.86
N HIS A 375 -17.00 -61.16 13.41
CA HIS A 375 -17.91 -60.85 12.30
C HIS A 375 -17.56 -61.75 11.10
N ALA A 376 -18.57 -62.36 10.50
CA ALA A 376 -18.40 -63.37 9.48
C ALA A 376 -17.44 -62.92 8.36
N GLY A 377 -16.41 -63.73 8.09
CA GLY A 377 -15.41 -63.43 7.07
C GLY A 377 -14.43 -62.29 7.40
N THR A 378 -14.40 -61.79 8.64
CA THR A 378 -13.47 -60.72 9.08
C THR A 378 -12.58 -61.18 10.23
N ALA A 379 -11.53 -60.40 10.53
CA ALA A 379 -10.70 -60.57 11.72
C ALA A 379 -11.20 -59.77 12.96
N SER A 380 -12.35 -59.12 12.87
CA SER A 380 -12.94 -58.33 13.96
C SER A 380 -13.64 -59.26 14.95
N CYS A 381 -12.91 -59.63 16.01
CA CYS A 381 -13.33 -60.65 16.97
C CYS A 381 -13.66 -60.07 18.36
N SER A 382 -14.37 -60.88 19.14
CA SER A 382 -14.62 -60.65 20.56
C SER A 382 -13.39 -60.86 21.43
N ASN A 383 -13.52 -60.57 22.73
CA ASN A 383 -12.65 -61.15 23.75
C ASN A 383 -12.67 -62.68 23.68
N ILE A 384 -11.60 -63.30 24.21
CA ILE A 384 -11.55 -64.75 24.43
C ILE A 384 -12.33 -65.06 25.71
N SER A 385 -13.23 -66.05 25.65
CA SER A 385 -13.95 -66.59 26.80
C SER A 385 -13.55 -68.04 27.02
N THR A 386 -12.94 -68.34 28.17
CA THR A 386 -12.49 -69.69 28.51
C THR A 386 -13.58 -70.44 29.27
N VAL A 387 -13.86 -71.67 28.84
CA VAL A 387 -14.80 -72.57 29.50
C VAL A 387 -14.05 -73.76 30.08
N VAL A 388 -14.33 -74.12 31.33
CA VAL A 388 -13.75 -75.26 32.05
C VAL A 388 -14.86 -76.20 32.52
N PHE A 389 -14.68 -77.52 32.38
CA PHE A 389 -15.69 -78.57 32.62
C PHE A 389 -15.35 -79.54 33.74
#